data_AF-A0A837HTV8-F1
#
_entry.id   AF-A0A837HTV8-F1
#
_cell.length_a   1.000
_cell.length_b   1.000
_cell.length_c   1.000
_cell.angle_alpha   90.00
_cell.angle_beta   90.00
_cell.angle_gamma   90.00
#
_symmetry.space_group_name_H-M   'P 1'
#
loop_
_entity.id
_entity.type
_entity.pdbx_description
1 polymer ?
#
loop_
_entity_poly.entity_id
_entity_poly.type
_entity_poly.pdbx_seq_one_letter_code
_entity_poly.pdbx_strand_id
1 'polypeptide(L)'
;MNTPDRKLPPPMPEDISGPKPPRDVTGDFDKMSTFEFSDYLARLNKNERVSIKIPLRSVPNTMDIKQWLIAFNDRLIEVKIIATQEQHDQRPDLFELPGVTWQKAG
;
A
#
# COMPACT_ATOMS: atom_id res chain seq x y z
N MET A 1 59.67 -2.41 -24.84
CA MET A 1 58.39 -3.15 -24.82
C MET A 1 57.49 -2.44 -23.82
N ASN A 2 56.48 -1.70 -24.26
CA ASN A 2 55.51 -1.04 -23.38
C ASN A 2 54.22 -1.86 -23.41
N THR A 3 53.82 -2.42 -22.28
CA THR A 3 52.51 -3.05 -22.08
C THR A 3 51.40 -2.00 -22.18
N PRO A 4 50.31 -2.24 -22.92
CA PRO A 4 49.18 -1.33 -22.93
C PRO A 4 48.48 -1.34 -21.58
N ASP A 5 48.28 -0.15 -21.03
CA ASP A 5 47.52 0.15 -19.82
C ASP A 5 46.11 -0.46 -19.94
N ARG A 6 45.88 -1.55 -19.22
CA ARG A 6 44.61 -2.28 -19.24
C ARG A 6 43.62 -1.50 -18.39
N LYS A 7 42.96 -0.51 -18.99
CA LYS A 7 41.81 0.18 -18.38
C LYS A 7 40.82 -0.88 -17.88
N LEU A 8 40.68 -0.98 -16.56
CA LEU A 8 39.64 -1.77 -15.93
C LEU A 8 38.28 -1.27 -16.46
N PRO A 9 37.32 -2.16 -16.77
CA PRO A 9 35.97 -1.73 -17.07
C PRO A 9 35.43 -0.93 -15.86
N PRO A 10 34.62 0.12 -16.09
CA PRO A 10 34.01 0.85 -14.98
C PRO A 10 33.19 -0.14 -14.13
N PRO A 11 33.12 0.06 -12.80
CA PRO A 11 32.21 -0.71 -11.97
C PRO A 11 30.79 -0.55 -12.53
N MET A 12 30.07 -1.66 -12.70
CA MET A 12 28.65 -1.63 -13.07
C MET A 12 27.94 -0.74 -12.04
N PRO A 13 27.00 0.14 -12.47
CA PRO A 13 26.21 0.88 -11.51
C PRO A 13 25.53 -0.13 -10.59
N GLU A 14 25.77 -0.01 -9.29
CA GLU A 14 24.97 -0.72 -8.30
C GLU A 14 23.51 -0.41 -8.63
N ASP A 15 22.70 -1.45 -8.83
CA ASP A 15 21.28 -1.34 -9.08
C ASP A 15 20.65 -0.79 -7.79
N ILE A 16 20.68 0.53 -7.64
CA ILE A 16 20.02 1.32 -6.60
C ILE A 16 18.50 1.33 -6.81
N SER A 17 17.93 0.28 -7.42
CA SER A 17 16.50 0.04 -7.33
C SER A 17 16.20 -0.26 -5.87
N GLY A 18 15.94 0.80 -5.12
CA GLY A 18 15.27 0.73 -3.84
C GLY A 18 14.00 -0.13 -3.97
N PRO A 19 13.43 -0.57 -2.84
CA PRO A 19 12.25 -1.42 -2.86
C PRO A 19 11.19 -0.84 -3.81
N LYS A 20 10.73 -1.65 -4.76
CA LYS A 20 9.73 -1.24 -5.76
C LYS A 20 8.57 -0.53 -5.03
N PRO A 21 8.09 0.61 -5.56
CA PRO A 21 6.99 1.33 -4.95
C PRO A 21 5.76 0.42 -4.84
N PRO A 22 4.94 0.59 -3.79
CA PRO A 22 3.73 -0.20 -3.65
C PRO A 22 2.81 0.01 -4.85
N ARG A 23 2.26 -1.08 -5.38
CA ARG A 23 1.29 -1.03 -6.47
C ARG A 23 0.01 -0.40 -5.98
N ASP A 24 -0.44 0.66 -6.64
CA ASP A 24 -1.74 1.27 -6.34
C ASP A 24 -2.87 0.39 -6.89
N VAL A 25 -3.72 -0.12 -5.98
CA VAL A 25 -4.88 -0.98 -6.29
C VAL A 25 -6.21 -0.27 -5.98
N THR A 26 -6.18 1.05 -5.84
CA THR A 26 -7.38 1.87 -5.54
C THR A 26 -8.46 1.67 -6.60
N GLY A 27 -8.06 1.70 -7.87
CA GLY A 27 -8.99 1.51 -8.99
C GLY A 27 -9.54 0.08 -9.11
N ASP A 28 -8.88 -0.91 -8.52
CA ASP A 28 -9.40 -2.28 -8.43
C ASP A 28 -10.45 -2.38 -7.32
N PHE A 29 -10.19 -1.74 -6.17
CA PHE A 29 -11.15 -1.66 -5.07
C PHE A 29 -12.46 -0.98 -5.47
N ASP A 30 -12.41 0.13 -6.22
CA ASP A 30 -13.62 0.85 -6.68
C ASP A 30 -14.49 0.03 -7.66
N LYS A 31 -13.93 -1.01 -8.29
CA LYS A 31 -14.62 -1.83 -9.30
C LYS A 31 -15.20 -3.14 -8.76
N MET A 32 -14.87 -3.50 -7.52
CA MET A 32 -15.15 -4.81 -6.95
C MET A 32 -15.86 -4.67 -5.61
N SER A 33 -16.62 -5.69 -5.22
CA SER A 33 -17.14 -5.76 -3.85
C SER A 33 -15.98 -5.97 -2.86
N THR A 34 -16.12 -5.56 -1.60
CA THR A 34 -15.10 -5.79 -0.56
C THR A 34 -14.69 -7.26 -0.45
N PHE A 35 -15.64 -8.19 -0.62
CA PHE A 35 -15.37 -9.62 -0.62
C PHE A 35 -14.49 -10.05 -1.81
N GLU A 36 -14.83 -9.62 -3.02
CA GLU A 36 -14.05 -9.92 -4.24
C GLU A 36 -12.66 -9.29 -4.16
N PHE A 37 -12.56 -8.07 -3.64
CA PHE A 37 -11.28 -7.41 -3.46
C PHE A 37 -10.39 -8.12 -2.42
N SER A 38 -11.00 -8.67 -1.35
CA SER A 38 -10.29 -9.47 -0.36
C SER A 38 -9.72 -10.75 -0.98
N ASP A 39 -10.50 -11.43 -1.83
CA ASP A 39 -10.04 -12.62 -2.55
C ASP A 39 -8.94 -12.27 -3.57
N TYR A 40 -9.09 -11.15 -4.29
CA TYR A 40 -8.05 -10.61 -5.16
C TYR A 40 -6.74 -10.37 -4.40
N LEU A 41 -6.80 -9.67 -3.26
CA LEU A 41 -5.64 -9.46 -2.41
C LEU A 41 -5.06 -10.78 -1.95
N ALA A 42 -5.87 -11.76 -1.54
CA ALA A 42 -5.41 -13.07 -1.11
C ALA A 42 -4.60 -13.82 -2.19
N ARG A 43 -4.89 -13.57 -3.47
CA ARG A 43 -4.18 -14.17 -4.61
C ARG A 43 -2.89 -13.45 -4.99
N LEU A 44 -2.70 -12.20 -4.54
CA LEU A 44 -1.46 -11.47 -4.80
C LEU A 44 -0.26 -12.15 -4.14
N ASN A 45 0.91 -11.95 -4.74
CA ASN A 45 2.17 -12.45 -4.21
C ASN A 45 2.43 -11.82 -2.84
N LYS A 46 2.82 -12.62 -1.83
CA LYS A 46 2.99 -12.13 -0.45
C LYS A 46 4.09 -11.07 -0.29
N ASN A 47 5.06 -11.07 -1.21
CA ASN A 47 6.14 -10.08 -1.25
C ASN A 47 5.77 -8.83 -2.07
N GLU A 48 4.59 -8.79 -2.69
CA GLU A 48 4.11 -7.63 -3.43
C GLU A 48 3.60 -6.58 -2.45
N ARG A 49 4.23 -5.41 -2.47
CA ARG A 49 3.75 -4.24 -1.74
C ARG A 49 2.60 -3.64 -2.50
N VAL A 50 1.48 -3.42 -1.82
CA VAL A 50 0.30 -2.77 -2.40
C VAL A 50 -0.12 -1.57 -1.57
N SER A 51 -0.65 -0.55 -2.22
CA SER A 51 -1.23 0.63 -1.59
C SER A 51 -2.66 0.78 -2.07
N ILE A 52 -3.58 1.00 -1.14
CA ILE A 52 -4.99 1.24 -1.44
C ILE A 52 -5.43 2.54 -0.78
N LYS A 53 -6.17 3.34 -1.54
CA LYS A 53 -6.88 4.50 -1.01
C LYS A 53 -8.36 4.20 -0.90
N ILE A 54 -8.92 4.35 0.29
CA ILE A 54 -10.34 4.08 0.55
C ILE A 54 -10.98 5.39 0.99
N PRO A 55 -11.96 5.94 0.26
CA PRO A 55 -12.70 7.10 0.74
C PRO A 55 -13.52 6.70 1.98
N LEU A 56 -13.57 7.56 3.01
CA LEU A 56 -14.22 7.22 4.28
C LEU A 56 -15.68 6.77 4.11
N ARG A 57 -16.41 7.34 3.16
CA ARG A 57 -17.79 6.94 2.83
C ARG A 57 -17.94 5.47 2.43
N SER A 58 -16.87 4.85 1.95
CA SER A 58 -16.81 3.41 1.61
C SER A 58 -16.42 2.54 2.80
N VAL A 59 -16.20 3.13 3.97
CA VAL A 59 -15.97 2.45 5.25
C VAL A 59 -17.23 2.58 6.12
N PRO A 60 -18.23 1.70 5.93
CA PRO A 60 -19.48 1.79 6.67
C PRO A 60 -19.29 1.53 8.16
N ASN A 61 -18.36 0.63 8.53
CA ASN A 61 -18.15 0.18 9.90
C ASN A 61 -16.65 -0.03 10.19
N THR A 62 -16.19 0.49 11.33
CA THR A 62 -14.82 0.34 11.80
C THR A 62 -14.46 -1.12 12.07
N MET A 63 -15.40 -1.92 12.59
CA MET A 63 -15.14 -3.33 12.90
C MET A 63 -14.81 -4.14 11.64
N ASP A 64 -15.50 -3.87 10.54
CA ASP A 64 -15.29 -4.57 9.27
C ASP A 64 -13.91 -4.26 8.70
N ILE A 65 -13.51 -2.97 8.67
CA ILE A 65 -12.14 -2.59 8.28
C ILE A 65 -11.10 -3.19 9.21
N LYS A 66 -11.34 -3.20 10.53
CA LYS A 66 -10.42 -3.81 11.49
C LYS A 66 -10.20 -5.30 11.21
N GLN A 67 -11.27 -6.06 11.02
CA GLN A 67 -11.17 -7.49 10.69
C GLN A 67 -10.47 -7.71 9.35
N TRP A 68 -10.77 -6.87 8.36
CA TRP A 68 -10.12 -6.90 7.06
C TRP A 68 -8.61 -6.65 7.17
N LEU A 69 -8.18 -5.61 7.90
CA LEU A 69 -6.76 -5.33 8.15
C LEU A 69 -6.05 -6.48 8.86
N ILE A 70 -6.69 -7.09 9.87
CA ILE A 70 -6.14 -8.25 10.59
C ILE A 70 -5.93 -9.42 9.63
N ALA A 71 -6.89 -9.69 8.75
CA ALA A 71 -6.81 -10.77 7.76
C ALA A 71 -5.65 -10.60 6.77
N PHE A 72 -5.17 -9.36 6.59
CA PHE A 72 -4.04 -9.05 5.71
C PHE A 72 -2.81 -8.51 6.46
N ASN A 73 -2.73 -8.68 7.78
CA ASN A 73 -1.62 -8.18 8.59
C ASN A 73 -0.28 -8.90 8.29
N ASP A 74 -0.31 -10.10 7.69
CA ASP A 74 0.89 -10.79 7.22
C ASP A 74 1.41 -10.25 5.87
N ARG A 75 0.70 -9.30 5.26
CA ARG A 75 1.00 -8.76 3.93
C ARG A 75 1.51 -7.32 4.01
N LEU A 76 2.26 -6.93 2.99
CA LEU A 76 2.79 -5.58 2.85
C LEU A 76 1.74 -4.64 2.20
N ILE A 77 0.62 -4.42 2.89
CA ILE A 77 -0.49 -3.57 2.42
C ILE A 77 -0.47 -2.24 3.15
N GLU A 78 -0.41 -1.15 2.39
CA GLU A 78 -0.57 0.21 2.90
C GLU A 78 -2.01 0.68 2.66
N VAL A 79 -2.76 0.92 3.73
CA VAL A 79 -4.16 1.39 3.65
C VAL A 79 -4.23 2.87 4.00
N LYS A 80 -4.71 3.67 3.06
CA LYS A 80 -4.90 5.12 3.20
C LYS A 80 -6.38 5.44 3.17
N ILE A 81 -6.90 5.99 4.26
CA ILE A 81 -8.30 6.43 4.31
C ILE A 81 -8.35 7.91 3.95
N ILE A 82 -9.08 8.22 2.87
CA ILE A 82 -9.30 9.59 2.41
C ILE A 82 -10.51 10.17 3.15
N ALA A 83 -10.27 11.18 3.97
CA ALA A 83 -11.29 11.85 4.78
C ALA A 83 -11.00 13.34 4.95
N THR A 84 -12.02 14.18 5.08
CA THR A 84 -11.85 15.57 5.53
C THR A 84 -11.40 15.62 7.00
N GLN A 85 -11.02 16.81 7.48
CA GLN A 85 -10.68 16.99 8.91
C GLN A 85 -11.87 16.65 9.82
N GLU A 86 -13.06 17.21 9.55
CA GLU A 86 -14.26 16.94 10.34
C GLU A 86 -14.59 15.44 10.38
N GLN A 87 -14.44 14.76 9.25
CA GLN A 87 -14.67 13.32 9.14
C GLN A 87 -13.65 12.50 9.95
N HIS A 88 -12.37 12.92 9.93
CA HIS A 88 -11.34 12.31 10.76
C HIS A 88 -11.66 12.47 12.25
N ASP A 89 -12.04 13.68 12.66
CA ASP A 89 -12.33 14.02 14.05
C ASP A 89 -13.61 13.33 14.58
N GLN A 90 -14.54 12.98 13.70
CA GLN A 90 -15.75 12.21 14.03
C GLN A 90 -15.51 10.70 14.19
N ARG A 91 -14.44 10.17 13.59
CA ARG A 91 -14.14 8.71 13.55
C ARG A 91 -12.69 8.41 13.97
N PRO A 92 -12.22 8.90 15.12
CA PRO A 92 -10.84 8.68 15.56
C PRO A 92 -10.53 7.18 15.73
N ASP A 93 -11.53 6.39 16.12
CA ASP A 93 -11.47 4.94 16.29
C ASP A 93 -10.96 4.19 15.04
N LEU A 94 -11.24 4.74 13.86
CA LEU A 94 -10.82 4.16 12.58
C LEU A 94 -9.35 4.46 12.28
N PHE A 95 -8.87 5.65 12.65
CA PHE A 95 -7.50 6.10 12.39
C PHE A 95 -6.50 5.63 13.45
N GLU A 96 -6.97 5.13 14.58
CA GLU A 96 -6.16 4.42 15.59
C GLU A 96 -5.87 2.96 15.20
N LEU A 97 -6.48 2.44 14.11
CA LEU A 97 -6.26 1.07 13.68
C LEU A 97 -4.84 0.87 13.11
N PRO A 98 -4.16 -0.23 13.49
CA PRO A 98 -2.85 -0.55 12.94
C PRO A 98 -2.94 -0.77 11.42
N GLY A 99 -2.03 -0.15 10.68
CA GLY A 99 -1.99 -0.24 9.21
C GLY A 99 -2.89 0.77 8.48
N VAL A 100 -3.69 1.56 9.20
CA VAL A 100 -4.46 2.68 8.62
C VAL A 100 -3.65 3.96 8.71
N THR A 101 -3.62 4.71 7.62
CA THR A 101 -3.08 6.07 7.57
C THR A 101 -4.14 7.02 7.05
N TRP A 102 -4.20 8.23 7.61
CA TRP A 102 -5.11 9.26 7.12
C TRP A 102 -4.49 10.04 5.97
N GLN A 103 -5.27 10.25 4.91
CA GLN A 103 -4.97 11.22 3.87
C GLN A 103 -6.07 12.29 3.86
N LYS A 104 -5.70 13.53 4.15
CA LYS A 104 -6.65 14.66 4.14
C LYS A 104 -7.23 14.86 2.74
N ALA A 105 -8.56 14.80 2.64
CA ALA A 105 -9.29 15.21 1.44
C ALA A 105 -9.23 16.75 1.31
N GLY A 106 -8.99 17.21 0.08
CA GLY A 106 -8.98 18.64 -0.28
C GLY A 106 -10.36 19.26 -0.30
#